data_AF-A0A379YTC2-F1
#
_entry.id   AF-A0A379YTC2-F1
#
_cell.length_a   1.000
_cell.length_b   1.000
_cell.length_c   1.000
_cell.angle_alpha   90.00
_cell.angle_beta   90.00
_cell.angle_gamma   90.00
#
_symmetry.space_group_name_H-M   'P 1'
#
loop_
_entity.id
_entity.type
_entity.pdbx_description
1 polymer ?
#
loop_
_entity_poly.entity_id
_entity_poly.type
_entity_poly.pdbx_seq_one_letter_code
_entity_poly.pdbx_strand_id
1 'polypeptide(L)'
;MVDALTTLFSQRKPVRRAFLALMHDQAADEKPNLLIGLEVDAEPAEIEALINEAGSVASETAPNDEPVDFCLVSEKERGISHYLIAHTQPFYQRRWGSWLRNLIPSTDKTQ
;
A
#
# COMPACT_ATOMS: atom_id res chain seq x y z
N MET A 1 -13.47 1.05 0.62
CA MET A 1 -12.16 0.48 0.28
C MET A 1 -10.98 1.09 1.03
N VAL A 2 -10.64 2.38 0.85
CA VAL A 2 -9.41 2.98 1.41
C VAL A 2 -9.26 2.78 2.91
N ASP A 3 -10.32 3.03 3.70
CA ASP A 3 -10.28 2.86 5.16
C ASP A 3 -10.10 1.39 5.58
N ALA A 4 -10.73 0.47 4.85
CA ALA A 4 -10.64 -0.97 5.10
C ALA A 4 -9.22 -1.49 4.82
N LEU A 5 -8.65 -1.12 3.66
CA LEU A 5 -7.26 -1.45 3.32
C LEU A 5 -6.26 -0.78 4.26
N THR A 6 -6.50 0.47 4.66
CA THR A 6 -5.66 1.15 5.66
C THR A 6 -5.65 0.40 6.99
N THR A 7 -6.82 -0.06 7.43
CA THR A 7 -6.97 -0.87 8.65
C THR A 7 -6.21 -2.18 8.52
N LEU A 8 -6.37 -2.90 7.41
CA LEU A 8 -5.62 -4.12 7.12
C LEU A 8 -4.10 -3.87 7.16
N PHE A 9 -3.61 -2.91 6.39
CA PHE A 9 -2.17 -2.65 6.25
C PHE A 9 -1.53 -2.15 7.53
N SER A 10 -2.26 -1.44 8.40
CA SER A 10 -1.77 -1.05 9.73
C SER A 10 -1.40 -2.25 10.61
N GLN A 11 -1.99 -3.41 10.35
CA GLN A 11 -1.73 -4.66 11.07
C GLN A 11 -0.69 -5.55 10.35
N ARG A 12 -0.27 -5.19 9.14
CA ARG A 12 0.67 -5.97 8.31
C ARG A 12 1.99 -5.23 8.25
N LYS A 13 2.91 -5.62 9.15
CA LYS A 13 4.24 -4.98 9.23
C LYS A 13 4.93 -4.86 7.88
N PRO A 14 4.96 -5.87 6.98
CA PRO A 14 5.66 -5.76 5.70
C PRO A 14 5.26 -4.59 4.81
N VAL A 15 4.03 -4.09 4.91
CA VAL A 15 3.54 -3.00 4.05
C VAL A 15 4.18 -1.69 4.48
N ARG A 16 5.00 -1.10 3.60
CA ARG A 16 5.66 0.19 3.83
C ARG A 16 4.78 1.35 3.38
N ARG A 17 4.28 1.27 2.15
CA ARG A 17 3.41 2.26 1.51
C ARG A 17 2.36 1.54 0.65
N ALA A 18 1.17 2.13 0.57
CA ALA A 18 0.15 1.74 -0.40
C ALA A 18 -0.37 2.97 -1.14
N PHE A 19 -0.55 2.83 -2.44
CA PHE A 19 -0.96 3.89 -3.36
C PHE A 19 -2.26 3.49 -4.06
N LEU A 20 -3.08 4.47 -4.41
CA LEU A 20 -4.30 4.29 -5.19
C LEU A 20 -4.21 5.16 -6.44
N ALA A 21 -4.51 4.59 -7.60
CA ALA A 21 -4.61 5.32 -8.85
C ALA A 21 -5.72 4.75 -9.73
N LEU A 22 -6.23 5.58 -10.64
CA LEU A 22 -6.96 5.11 -11.81
C LEU A 22 -5.96 5.02 -12.97
N MET A 23 -5.81 3.84 -13.55
CA MET A 23 -4.90 3.60 -14.66
C MET A 23 -5.70 3.21 -15.90
N HIS A 24 -5.41 3.87 -17.03
CA HIS A 24 -6.05 3.56 -18.30
C HIS A 24 -5.01 3.17 -19.32
N ASP A 25 -4.93 1.87 -19.61
CA ASP A 25 -4.26 1.41 -20.82
C ASP A 25 -5.29 1.43 -21.96
N GLN A 26 -5.27 2.49 -22.78
CA GLN A 26 -6.18 2.63 -23.91
C GLN A 26 -6.02 1.54 -24.98
N ALA A 27 -4.90 0.82 -24.98
CA ALA A 27 -4.68 -0.29 -25.91
C ALA A 27 -5.29 -1.61 -25.40
N ALA A 28 -5.47 -1.76 -24.09
CA ALA A 28 -5.95 -2.98 -23.46
C ALA A 28 -7.38 -2.86 -22.90
N ASP A 29 -7.77 -1.67 -22.43
CA ASP A 29 -8.97 -1.45 -21.65
C ASP A 29 -9.88 -0.35 -22.22
N GLU A 30 -11.20 -0.60 -22.19
CA GLU A 30 -12.21 0.39 -22.57
C GLU A 30 -12.32 1.53 -21.54
N LYS A 31 -12.08 1.23 -20.26
CA LYS A 31 -12.22 2.15 -19.13
C LYS A 31 -10.98 2.09 -18.22
N PRO A 32 -10.70 3.15 -17.43
CA PRO A 32 -9.67 3.08 -16.41
C PRO A 32 -10.01 2.03 -15.34
N ASN A 33 -8.99 1.33 -14.85
CA ASN A 33 -9.07 0.38 -13.75
C ASN A 33 -8.56 1.00 -12.45
N LEU A 34 -9.15 0.61 -11.32
CA LEU A 34 -8.63 0.96 -9.99
C LEU A 34 -7.38 0.10 -9.72
N LEU A 35 -6.26 0.75 -9.44
CA LEU A 35 -4.99 0.10 -9.14
C LEU A 35 -4.54 0.43 -7.72
N ILE A 36 -4.24 -0.61 -6.95
CA ILE A 36 -3.54 -0.53 -5.67
C ILE A 36 -2.08 -0.94 -5.85
N GLY A 37 -1.18 0.02 -5.68
CA GLY A 37 0.26 -0.23 -5.66
C GLY A 37 0.74 -0.50 -4.23
N LEU A 38 1.47 -1.58 -4.00
CA LEU A 38 2.01 -1.94 -2.69
C LEU A 38 3.54 -1.95 -2.70
N GLU A 39 4.15 -1.14 -1.83
CA GLU A 39 5.56 -1.30 -1.48
C GLU A 39 5.66 -2.18 -0.24
N VAL A 40 6.21 -3.38 -0.42
CA VAL A 40 6.25 -4.44 0.60
C VAL A 40 7.69 -4.92 0.80
N ASP A 41 8.05 -5.18 2.06
CA ASP A 41 9.34 -5.74 2.47
C ASP A 41 9.09 -7.08 3.17
N ALA A 42 8.99 -8.16 2.39
CA ALA A 42 8.75 -9.53 2.82
C ALA A 42 9.13 -10.56 1.75
N GLU A 43 9.13 -11.84 2.13
CA GLU A 43 9.35 -12.96 1.21
C GLU A 43 8.16 -13.16 0.25
N PRO A 44 8.38 -13.74 -0.95
CA PRO A 44 7.32 -13.90 -1.96
C PRO A 44 6.04 -14.55 -1.47
N ALA A 45 6.14 -15.59 -0.62
CA ALA A 45 4.98 -16.28 -0.07
C ALA A 45 4.14 -15.39 0.87
N GLU A 46 4.78 -14.50 1.64
CA GLU A 46 4.09 -13.53 2.49
C GLU A 46 3.42 -12.44 1.66
N ILE A 47 4.06 -12.04 0.55
CA ILE A 47 3.50 -11.09 -0.40
C ILE A 47 2.24 -11.66 -1.07
N GLU A 48 2.27 -12.91 -1.53
CA GLU A 48 1.11 -13.58 -2.12
C GLU A 48 -0.05 -13.67 -1.11
N ALA A 49 0.23 -14.05 0.14
CA ALA A 49 -0.78 -14.10 1.19
C ALA A 49 -1.40 -12.71 1.47
N LEU A 50 -0.56 -11.66 1.52
CA LEU A 50 -1.00 -10.28 1.68
C LEU A 50 -1.89 -9.82 0.52
N ILE A 51 -1.50 -10.11 -0.73
CA ILE A 51 -2.28 -9.73 -1.92
C ILE A 51 -3.63 -10.45 -1.91
N ASN A 52 -3.68 -11.74 -1.58
CA ASN A 52 -4.95 -12.48 -1.49
C ASN A 52 -5.88 -11.90 -0.43
N GLU A 53 -5.35 -11.59 0.75
CA GLU A 53 -6.13 -10.98 1.83
C GLU A 53 -6.63 -9.57 1.44
N ALA A 54 -5.75 -8.75 0.88
CA ALA A 54 -6.10 -7.41 0.41
C ALA A 54 -7.12 -7.45 -0.73
N GLY A 55 -7.02 -8.44 -1.62
CA GLY A 55 -7.97 -8.71 -2.70
C GLY A 55 -9.36 -9.03 -2.17
N SER A 56 -9.46 -9.89 -1.14
CA SER A 56 -10.73 -10.17 -0.46
C SER A 56 -11.35 -8.90 0.11
N VAL A 57 -10.58 -8.11 0.86
CA VAL A 57 -11.06 -6.84 1.44
C VAL A 57 -11.46 -5.83 0.36
N ALA A 58 -10.71 -5.75 -0.74
CA ALA A 58 -11.04 -4.87 -1.86
C ALA A 58 -12.35 -5.30 -2.53
N SER A 59 -12.55 -6.59 -2.80
CA SER A 59 -13.77 -7.10 -3.43
C SER A 59 -15.04 -6.80 -2.63
N GLU A 60 -14.95 -6.77 -1.29
CA GLU A 60 -16.09 -6.46 -0.42
C GLU A 60 -16.36 -4.95 -0.26
N THR A 61 -15.39 -4.10 -0.60
CA THR A 61 -15.42 -2.68 -0.24
C THR A 61 -15.16 -1.73 -1.40
N ALA A 62 -14.94 -2.25 -2.60
CA ALA A 62 -14.76 -1.50 -3.83
C ALA A 62 -16.03 -0.69 -4.15
N PRO A 63 -15.89 0.56 -4.63
CA PRO A 63 -17.04 1.34 -5.06
C PRO A 63 -17.66 0.70 -6.31
N ASN A 64 -18.99 0.61 -6.34
CA ASN A 64 -19.76 0.12 -7.50
C ASN A 64 -19.37 -1.28 -7.99
N ASP A 65 -18.79 -2.12 -7.12
CA ASP A 65 -18.24 -3.44 -7.49
C ASP A 65 -17.22 -3.37 -8.63
N GLU A 66 -16.50 -2.25 -8.78
CA GLU A 66 -15.46 -2.09 -9.79
C GLU A 66 -14.26 -3.00 -9.51
N PRO A 67 -13.63 -3.57 -10.57
CA PRO A 67 -12.44 -4.39 -10.40
C PRO A 67 -11.28 -3.56 -9.84
N VAL A 68 -10.49 -4.20 -8.98
CA VAL A 68 -9.33 -3.60 -8.33
C VAL A 68 -8.09 -4.45 -8.60
N ASP A 69 -7.15 -3.88 -9.34
CA ASP A 69 -5.87 -4.50 -9.64
C ASP A 69 -4.86 -4.23 -8.51
N PHE A 70 -3.96 -5.18 -8.30
CA PHE A 70 -2.84 -5.03 -7.37
C PHE A 70 -1.51 -5.17 -8.10
N CYS A 71 -0.57 -4.28 -7.82
CA CYS A 71 0.80 -4.41 -8.28
C CYS A 71 1.79 -4.16 -7.15
N LEU A 72 2.96 -4.78 -7.26
CA LEU A 72 4.10 -4.42 -6.40
C LEU A 72 4.75 -3.15 -6.93
N VAL A 73 5.21 -2.33 -5.99
CA VAL A 73 5.88 -1.06 -6.28
C VAL A 73 7.30 -1.13 -5.74
N SER A 74 8.25 -0.81 -6.61
CA SER A 74 9.68 -0.83 -6.30
C SER A 74 10.35 0.44 -6.80
N GLU A 75 11.20 1.05 -5.95
CA GLU A 75 12.00 2.23 -6.34
C GLU A 75 12.98 1.96 -7.48
N LYS A 76 13.28 0.68 -7.73
CA LYS A 76 14.19 0.24 -8.80
C LYS A 76 13.49 0.14 -10.16
N GLU A 77 12.16 0.18 -10.19
CA GLU A 77 11.36 -0.02 -11.40
C GLU A 77 10.85 1.31 -11.97
N ARG A 78 10.85 1.42 -13.30
CA ARG A 78 10.28 2.55 -14.03
C ARG A 78 8.79 2.35 -14.30
N GLY A 79 8.15 3.28 -15.01
CA GLY A 79 6.74 3.18 -15.39
C GLY A 79 5.81 3.42 -14.20
N ILE A 80 4.87 2.50 -13.97
CA ILE A 80 3.84 2.61 -12.93
C ILE A 80 4.48 2.78 -11.54
N SER A 81 5.49 1.98 -11.19
CA SER A 81 6.20 2.08 -9.92
C SER A 81 6.77 3.49 -9.69
N HIS A 82 7.46 4.04 -10.70
CA HIS A 82 8.00 5.39 -10.62
C HIS A 82 6.91 6.47 -10.52
N TYR A 83 5.83 6.35 -11.30
CA TYR A 83 4.72 7.29 -11.24
C TYR A 83 4.08 7.31 -9.84
N LEU A 84 3.76 6.14 -9.28
CA LEU A 84 3.16 6.03 -7.95
C LEU A 84 4.08 6.58 -6.86
N ILE A 85 5.38 6.29 -6.91
CA ILE A 85 6.31 6.78 -5.88
C ILE A 85 6.55 8.29 -5.99
N ALA A 86 6.74 8.83 -7.20
CA ALA A 86 7.22 10.19 -7.40
C ALA A 86 6.11 11.23 -7.62
N HIS A 87 4.93 10.80 -8.07
CA HIS A 87 3.87 11.72 -8.53
C HIS A 87 2.51 11.47 -7.85
N THR A 88 2.41 10.50 -6.94
CA THR A 88 1.19 10.28 -6.14
C THR A 88 1.50 10.25 -4.65
N GLN A 89 0.47 10.51 -3.85
CA GLN A 89 0.56 10.41 -2.39
C GLN A 89 0.08 9.02 -1.96
N PRO A 90 0.85 8.28 -1.12
CA PRO A 90 0.36 7.04 -0.57
C PRO A 90 -0.83 7.31 0.35
N PHE A 91 -1.91 6.53 0.21
CA PHE A 91 -3.04 6.61 1.13
C PHE A 91 -2.73 5.92 2.46
N TYR A 92 -1.79 4.97 2.46
CA TYR A 92 -1.24 4.35 3.65
C TYR A 92 0.28 4.43 3.64
N GLN A 93 0.86 4.86 4.75
CA GLN A 93 2.30 4.80 4.97
C GLN A 93 2.56 4.37 6.41
N ARG A 94 3.35 3.31 6.57
CA ARG A 94 3.73 2.78 7.89
C ARG A 94 4.46 3.85 8.67
N ARG A 95 3.93 4.22 9.83
CA ARG A 95 4.53 5.23 10.71
C ARG A 95 5.71 4.63 11.50
N TRP A 96 6.88 5.26 11.41
CA TRP A 96 8.09 4.87 12.15
C TRP A 96 8.02 5.23 13.64
N GLY A 97 7.05 6.08 14.03
CA GLY A 97 7.02 6.78 15.32
C GLY A 97 6.86 5.92 16.57
N SER A 98 6.40 4.67 16.48
CA SER A 98 6.36 3.79 17.66
C SER A 98 7.73 3.18 17.99
N TRP A 99 8.60 3.01 17.00
CA TRP A 99 9.96 2.50 17.22
C TRP A 99 10.93 3.61 17.66
N LEU A 100 10.77 4.84 17.14
CA LEU A 100 11.58 6.00 17.56
C LEU A 100 11.41 6.33 19.05
N ARG A 101 10.23 6.11 19.65
CA ARG A 101 10.01 6.31 21.09
C ARG A 101 10.86 5.39 21.98
N ASN A 102 11.23 4.21 21.49
CA ASN A 102 12.02 3.24 22.25
C ASN A 102 13.53 3.43 22.07
N LEU A 103 13.96 4.21 21.08
CA LEU A 103 15.37 4.46 20.76
C LEU A 103 15.95 5.73 21.38
N ILE A 104 15.08 6.64 21.79
CA ILE A 104 15.49 7.88 22.45
C ILE A 104 15.35 7.61 23.95
N PRO A 105 16.44 7.47 24.72
CA PRO A 105 16.36 7.43 26.17
C PRO A 105 15.62 8.68 26.61
N SER A 106 14.48 8.51 27.28
CA SER A 106 13.83 9.61 27.98
C SER A 106 14.83 10.09 29.02
N THR A 107 15.42 11.25 28.81
CA THR A 107 16.22 11.92 29.83
C THR A 107 15.24 12.46 30.86
N ASP A 108 14.69 11.55 31.66
CA ASP A 108 14.00 11.94 32.89
C ASP A 108 15.08 12.52 33.80
N LYS A 109 15.14 13.86 33.84
CA LYS A 109 15.90 14.56 34.85
C LYS A 109 15.15 14.38 36.16
N THR A 110 15.50 13.34 36.90
CA THR A 110 15.12 13.18 38.29
C THR A 110 15.64 14.38 39.08
N GLN A 111 14.73 15.15 39.65
CA GLN A 111 14.99 16.10 40.74
C GLN A 111 15.10 15.35 42.06
#